data_AF-A4CX03-F1
#
_entry.id   AF-A4CX03-F1
#
_cell.length_a   1.000
_cell.length_b   1.000
_cell.length_c   1.000
_cell.angle_alpha   90.00
_cell.angle_beta   90.00
_cell.angle_gamma   90.00
#
_symmetry.space_group_name_H-M   'P 1'
#
loop_
_entity.id
_entity.type
_entity.pdbx_description
1 polymer ?
#
loop_
_entity_poly.entity_id
_entity_poly.type
_entity_poly.pdbx_seq_one_letter_code
_entity_poly.pdbx_strand_id
1 'polypeptide(L)'
;MFELLSYERFRDTPAVRFFDVTVETSNARDLVIHSGPAISPPDDPDSGAWQFYLHPHQEDNLLAASGGRTFYLVNLAWTKPFHIVRLQSGGDILRIPPGTFHRSVSDPDGSVVLNQAVREEGVSLVQEFRVYNSARIPALMAVTSIQAPPPRFHGVEPLAQAA
;
A
#
# COMPACT_ATOMS: atom_id res chain seq x y z
N MET A 1 -11.32 -6.43 -4.99
CA MET A 1 -11.08 -5.02 -4.58
C MET A 1 -10.20 -5.06 -3.34
N PHE A 2 -9.46 -4.00 -2.99
CA PHE A 2 -8.75 -3.98 -1.70
C PHE A 2 -9.74 -4.02 -0.51
N GLU A 3 -9.26 -4.47 0.64
CA GLU A 3 -10.04 -4.57 1.88
C GLU A 3 -9.27 -3.95 3.05
N LEU A 4 -10.00 -3.49 4.05
CA LEU A 4 -9.46 -3.10 5.36
C LEU A 4 -9.94 -4.12 6.38
N LEU A 5 -9.02 -4.91 6.90
CA LEU A 5 -9.33 -5.96 7.87
C LEU A 5 -9.10 -5.41 9.28
N SER A 6 -10.15 -5.46 10.09
CA SER A 6 -10.04 -5.26 11.53
C SER A 6 -9.36 -6.45 12.19
N TYR A 7 -8.79 -6.24 13.38
CA TYR A 7 -8.18 -7.30 14.18
C TYR A 7 -8.50 -7.12 15.66
N GLU A 8 -8.21 -8.16 16.46
CA GLU A 8 -8.67 -8.20 17.85
C GLU A 8 -7.69 -7.49 18.79
N ARG A 9 -8.22 -6.60 19.63
CA ARG A 9 -7.52 -6.09 20.81
C ARG A 9 -7.97 -6.90 22.03
N PHE A 10 -7.11 -7.80 22.50
CA PHE A 10 -7.50 -8.80 23.51
C PHE A 10 -7.09 -8.45 24.94
N ARG A 11 -6.22 -7.45 25.15
CA ARG A 11 -5.81 -7.03 26.50
C ARG A 11 -5.29 -5.60 26.54
N ASP A 12 -5.54 -4.94 27.69
CA ASP A 12 -4.99 -3.64 28.05
C ASP A 12 -4.36 -3.64 29.45
N THR A 13 -3.34 -2.80 29.61
CA THR A 13 -2.81 -2.33 30.90
C THR A 13 -2.66 -0.80 30.82
N PRO A 14 -2.35 -0.08 31.92
CA PRO A 14 -2.29 1.38 31.91
C PRO A 14 -1.39 2.00 30.82
N ALA A 15 -0.37 1.28 30.34
CA ALA A 15 0.57 1.78 29.34
C ALA A 15 0.82 0.81 28.17
N VAL A 16 0.11 -0.32 28.10
CA VAL A 16 0.36 -1.37 27.10
C VAL A 16 -0.96 -1.88 26.54
N ARG A 17 -1.00 -2.06 25.22
CA ARG A 17 -2.13 -2.62 24.49
C ARG A 17 -1.66 -3.86 23.75
N PHE A 18 -2.47 -4.90 23.73
CA PHE A 18 -2.17 -6.17 23.08
C PHE A 18 -3.17 -6.43 21.97
N PHE A 19 -2.65 -6.83 20.81
CA PHE A 19 -3.43 -7.08 19.61
C PHE A 19 -3.04 -8.44 19.03
N ASP A 20 -4.03 -9.20 18.57
CA ASP A 20 -3.80 -10.32 17.67
C ASP A 20 -4.02 -9.82 16.25
N VAL A 21 -2.92 -9.63 15.52
CA VAL A 21 -2.93 -9.10 14.16
C VAL A 21 -2.85 -10.20 13.11
N THR A 22 -3.05 -11.47 13.49
CA THR A 22 -2.86 -12.63 12.62
C THR A 22 -3.76 -12.57 11.40
N VAL A 23 -3.18 -12.72 10.21
CA VAL A 23 -3.92 -13.07 8.99
C VAL A 23 -3.76 -14.56 8.76
N GLU A 24 -4.80 -15.34 9.07
CA GLU A 24 -4.75 -16.81 9.10
C GLU A 24 -4.26 -17.44 7.78
N THR A 25 -4.62 -16.84 6.65
CA THR A 25 -4.26 -17.33 5.31
C THR A 25 -2.80 -17.02 4.92
N SER A 26 -2.10 -16.18 5.69
CA SER A 26 -0.75 -15.74 5.35
C SER A 26 0.30 -16.85 5.50
N ASN A 27 1.13 -17.00 4.47
CA ASN A 27 2.23 -17.96 4.42
C ASN A 27 3.61 -17.29 4.39
N ALA A 28 3.67 -15.96 4.35
CA ALA A 28 4.90 -15.18 4.42
C ALA A 28 4.78 -13.95 5.33
N ARG A 29 5.92 -13.49 5.87
CA ARG A 29 6.00 -12.29 6.71
C ARG A 29 7.18 -11.45 6.27
N ASP A 30 6.91 -10.26 5.77
CA ASP A 30 7.94 -9.31 5.38
C ASP A 30 7.95 -8.13 6.37
N LEU A 31 9.16 -7.68 6.71
CA LEU A 31 9.36 -6.45 7.46
C LEU A 31 9.84 -5.36 6.50
N VAL A 32 9.11 -4.25 6.42
CA VAL A 32 9.43 -3.15 5.52
C VAL A 32 9.65 -1.88 6.35
N ILE A 33 10.83 -1.28 6.20
CA ILE A 33 11.24 -0.10 6.96
C ILE A 33 11.54 1.02 5.97
N HIS A 34 10.95 2.19 6.20
CA HIS A 34 11.27 3.42 5.48
C HIS A 34 11.80 4.45 6.45
N SER A 35 12.82 5.19 6.02
CA SER A 35 13.31 6.37 6.69
C SER A 35 12.75 7.61 6.00
N GLY A 36 12.21 8.54 6.79
CA GLY A 36 11.68 9.80 6.24
C GLY A 36 10.47 9.63 5.33
N PRO A 37 10.10 10.66 4.55
CA PRO A 37 8.98 10.61 3.60
C PRO A 37 9.36 9.88 2.30
N ALA A 38 9.78 8.62 2.41
CA ALA A 38 10.22 7.80 1.29
C ALA A 38 9.07 7.44 0.35
N ILE A 39 9.33 7.59 -0.95
CA ILE A 39 8.46 7.14 -2.03
C ILE A 39 8.91 5.75 -2.46
N SER A 40 8.00 4.78 -2.52
CA SER A 40 8.33 3.39 -2.86
C SER A 40 7.29 2.74 -3.79
N PRO A 41 7.68 2.29 -5.00
CA PRO A 41 8.99 2.53 -5.62
C PRO A 41 9.19 4.05 -5.92
N PRO A 42 10.44 4.53 -6.03
CA PRO A 42 10.72 5.93 -6.34
C PRO A 42 10.15 6.32 -7.71
N ASP A 43 9.98 7.62 -7.96
CA ASP A 43 9.63 8.09 -9.30
C ASP A 43 10.75 7.77 -10.30
N ASP A 44 10.39 7.66 -11.57
CA ASP A 44 11.33 7.46 -12.65
C ASP A 44 12.28 8.67 -12.73
N PRO A 45 13.61 8.47 -12.65
CA PRO A 45 14.55 9.57 -12.48
C PRO A 45 14.64 10.48 -13.71
N ASP A 46 14.36 9.94 -14.91
CA ASP A 46 14.48 10.68 -16.17
C ASP A 46 13.20 11.46 -16.48
N SER A 47 12.04 10.84 -16.26
CA SER A 47 10.73 11.41 -16.65
C SER A 47 9.96 12.03 -15.49
N GLY A 48 10.32 11.74 -14.24
CA GLY A 48 9.51 12.04 -13.05
C GLY A 48 8.20 11.26 -13.00
N ALA A 49 8.00 10.29 -13.91
CA ALA A 49 6.78 9.51 -13.97
C ALA A 49 6.65 8.62 -12.75
N TRP A 50 5.41 8.44 -12.29
CA TRP A 50 5.16 7.54 -11.17
C TRP A 50 5.52 6.12 -11.52
N GLN A 51 6.23 5.44 -10.62
CA GLN A 51 6.46 4.00 -10.71
C GLN A 51 5.58 3.26 -9.70
N PHE A 52 5.33 1.98 -9.98
CA PHE A 52 4.49 1.09 -9.17
C PHE A 52 5.11 -0.30 -9.09
N TYR A 53 4.95 -0.97 -7.95
CA TYR A 53 5.07 -2.43 -7.88
C TYR A 53 3.78 -3.07 -8.38
N LEU A 54 3.88 -4.30 -8.86
CA LEU A 54 2.73 -5.15 -9.18
C LEU A 54 3.07 -6.57 -8.80
N HIS A 55 2.28 -7.14 -7.90
CA HIS A 55 2.39 -8.52 -7.44
C HIS A 55 1.35 -9.38 -8.17
N PRO A 56 1.72 -10.19 -9.19
CA PRO A 56 0.74 -10.99 -9.92
C PRO A 56 0.29 -12.25 -9.16
N HIS A 57 1.12 -12.77 -8.26
CA HIS A 57 0.89 -14.03 -7.54
C HIS A 57 1.06 -13.90 -6.02
N GLN A 58 1.07 -12.67 -5.52
CA GLN A 58 1.10 -12.35 -4.10
C GLN A 58 -0.03 -11.39 -3.73
N GLU A 59 -0.76 -11.75 -2.66
CA GLU A 59 -1.62 -10.84 -1.90
C GLU A 59 -0.82 -10.24 -0.75
N ASP A 60 -0.92 -8.94 -0.54
CA ASP A 60 -0.35 -8.27 0.62
C ASP A 60 -1.40 -8.03 1.70
N ASN A 61 -0.99 -8.16 2.97
CA ASN A 61 -1.79 -7.78 4.12
C ASN A 61 -0.93 -6.90 5.05
N LEU A 62 -1.04 -5.59 4.85
CA LEU A 62 -0.11 -4.59 5.37
C LEU A 62 -0.64 -3.93 6.64
N LEU A 63 0.15 -4.00 7.72
CA LEU A 63 -0.10 -3.29 8.97
C LEU A 63 1.04 -2.29 9.23
N ALA A 64 0.70 -1.02 9.44
CA ALA A 64 1.67 -0.05 9.95
C ALA A 64 1.86 -0.26 11.45
N ALA A 65 3.04 -0.74 11.85
CA ALA A 65 3.41 -0.94 13.24
C ALA A 65 4.00 0.32 13.89
N SER A 66 4.61 1.19 13.09
CA SER A 66 5.10 2.51 13.50
C SER A 66 5.04 3.49 12.33
N GLY A 67 4.79 4.76 12.62
CA GLY A 67 4.49 5.77 11.62
C GLY A 67 3.24 5.43 10.79
N GLY A 68 2.95 6.24 9.79
CA GLY A 68 1.90 5.97 8.81
C GLY A 68 2.45 5.92 7.38
N ARG A 69 1.60 5.42 6.49
CA ARG A 69 1.95 5.24 5.09
C ARG A 69 0.71 5.45 4.22
N THR A 70 0.86 6.25 3.18
CA THR A 70 -0.21 6.52 2.21
C THR A 70 0.05 5.70 0.95
N PHE A 71 -0.85 4.78 0.65
CA PHE A 71 -0.80 3.90 -0.52
C PHE A 71 -1.64 4.46 -1.66
N TYR A 72 -1.13 4.32 -2.86
CA TYR A 72 -1.77 4.67 -4.11
C TYR A 72 -1.98 3.37 -4.88
N LEU A 73 -3.24 2.95 -4.99
CA LEU A 73 -3.63 1.66 -5.53
C LEU A 73 -4.35 1.88 -6.87
N VAL A 74 -3.84 1.24 -7.92
CA VAL A 74 -4.49 1.22 -9.23
C VAL A 74 -4.75 -0.21 -9.65
N ASN A 75 -6.02 -0.56 -9.84
CA ASN A 75 -6.40 -1.83 -10.46
C ASN A 75 -7.41 -1.56 -11.56
N LEU A 76 -6.99 -1.81 -12.80
CA LEU A 76 -7.75 -1.45 -14.00
C LEU A 76 -9.02 -2.29 -14.18
N ALA A 77 -9.18 -3.38 -13.42
CA ALA A 77 -10.39 -4.20 -13.43
C ALA A 77 -11.48 -3.69 -12.47
N TRP A 78 -11.19 -2.73 -11.59
CA TRP A 78 -12.19 -2.18 -10.67
C TRP A 78 -13.05 -1.10 -11.35
N THR A 79 -14.31 -0.99 -10.93
CA THR A 79 -15.24 0.05 -11.42
C THR A 79 -14.68 1.46 -11.23
N LYS A 80 -14.01 1.71 -10.08
CA LYS A 80 -13.17 2.87 -9.88
C LYS A 80 -11.73 2.37 -9.75
N PRO A 81 -10.85 2.64 -10.71
CA PRO A 81 -9.54 1.98 -10.74
C PRO A 81 -8.56 2.57 -9.74
N PHE A 82 -8.70 3.85 -9.36
CA PHE A 82 -7.71 4.57 -8.55
C PHE A 82 -8.21 4.92 -7.15
N HIS A 83 -7.46 4.44 -6.16
CA HIS A 83 -7.73 4.60 -4.74
C HIS A 83 -6.47 5.10 -4.01
N ILE A 84 -6.65 6.00 -3.05
CA ILE A 84 -5.61 6.43 -2.11
C ILE A 84 -6.02 6.02 -0.72
N VAL A 85 -5.21 5.20 -0.07
CA VAL A 85 -5.51 4.57 1.22
C VAL A 85 -4.44 4.96 2.23
N ARG A 86 -4.85 5.53 3.36
CA ARG A 86 -3.97 5.87 4.46
C ARG A 86 -3.95 4.74 5.49
N LEU A 87 -2.77 4.19 5.75
CA LEU A 87 -2.51 3.37 6.94
C LEU A 87 -1.95 4.26 8.05
N GLN A 88 -2.60 4.20 9.21
CA GLN A 88 -2.11 4.78 10.45
C GLN A 88 -1.47 3.69 11.31
N SER A 89 -0.51 4.06 12.16
CA SER A 89 0.09 3.12 13.11
C SER A 89 -0.97 2.48 13.99
N GLY A 90 -1.06 1.15 13.98
CA GLY A 90 -2.05 0.38 14.73
C GLY A 90 -3.50 0.60 14.29
N GLY A 91 -3.73 1.08 13.06
CA GLY A 91 -5.02 1.02 12.37
C GLY A 91 -5.22 -0.30 11.62
N ASP A 92 -6.25 -0.39 10.78
CA ASP A 92 -6.61 -1.63 10.06
C ASP A 92 -5.48 -2.20 9.18
N ILE A 93 -5.58 -3.50 8.87
CA ILE A 93 -4.69 -4.18 7.92
C ILE A 93 -5.20 -3.92 6.50
N LEU A 94 -4.37 -3.32 5.64
CA LEU A 94 -4.69 -3.14 4.22
C LEU A 94 -4.38 -4.41 3.44
N ARG A 95 -5.43 -5.07 2.94
CA ARG A 95 -5.32 -6.19 2.01
C ARG A 95 -5.28 -5.68 0.57
N ILE A 96 -4.17 -5.92 -0.14
CA ILE A 96 -4.02 -5.59 -1.55
C ILE A 96 -4.06 -6.89 -2.37
N PRO A 97 -5.08 -7.09 -3.22
CA PRO A 97 -5.16 -8.32 -4.02
C PRO A 97 -4.14 -8.30 -5.16
N PRO A 98 -3.76 -9.49 -5.67
CA PRO A 98 -2.90 -9.60 -6.84
C PRO A 98 -3.42 -8.81 -8.04
N GLY A 99 -2.49 -8.40 -8.92
CA GLY A 99 -2.85 -7.61 -10.10
C GLY A 99 -3.17 -6.13 -9.81
N THR A 100 -2.84 -5.64 -8.61
CA THR A 100 -2.99 -4.23 -8.22
C THR A 100 -1.65 -3.51 -8.28
N PHE A 101 -1.54 -2.51 -9.14
CA PHE A 101 -0.40 -1.59 -9.12
C PHE A 101 -0.45 -0.81 -7.81
N HIS A 102 0.65 -0.80 -7.07
CA HIS A 102 0.72 -0.03 -5.84
C HIS A 102 2.05 0.68 -5.69
N ARG A 103 1.97 1.87 -5.12
CA ARG A 103 3.10 2.66 -4.63
C ARG A 103 2.69 3.29 -3.32
N SER A 104 3.63 3.89 -2.63
CA SER A 104 3.36 4.49 -1.32
C SER A 104 4.32 5.62 -0.97
N VAL A 105 3.89 6.42 0.00
CA VAL A 105 4.71 7.46 0.64
C VAL A 105 4.63 7.25 2.15
N SER A 106 5.77 7.12 2.83
CA SER A 106 5.80 7.09 4.30
C SER A 106 5.71 8.47 4.91
N ASP A 107 5.44 8.52 6.22
CA ASP A 107 5.41 9.77 6.98
C ASP A 107 6.77 10.48 7.06
N PRO A 108 6.82 11.76 7.47
CA PRO A 108 8.06 12.52 7.60
C PRO A 108 9.13 11.86 8.48
N ASP A 109 8.73 11.08 9.49
CA ASP A 109 9.64 10.35 10.38
C ASP A 109 9.90 8.90 9.94
N GLY A 110 9.33 8.47 8.80
CA GLY A 110 9.41 7.11 8.29
C GLY A 110 8.25 6.23 8.71
N SER A 111 8.38 4.93 8.45
CA SER A 111 7.39 3.93 8.83
C SER A 111 7.99 2.54 8.98
N VAL A 112 7.36 1.72 9.82
CA VAL A 112 7.62 0.27 9.92
C VAL A 112 6.31 -0.44 9.59
N VAL A 113 6.33 -1.28 8.57
CA VAL A 113 5.17 -2.02 8.08
C VAL A 113 5.46 -3.51 8.14
N LEU A 114 4.54 -4.26 8.73
CA LEU A 114 4.49 -5.71 8.63
C LEU A 114 3.60 -6.08 7.43
N ASN A 115 4.11 -6.91 6.52
CA ASN A 115 3.30 -7.52 5.47
C ASN A 115 3.10 -9.01 5.79
N GLN A 116 1.85 -9.43 5.97
CA GLN A 116 1.48 -10.84 6.12
C GLN A 116 1.03 -11.40 4.77
N ALA A 117 1.98 -11.59 3.86
CA ALA A 117 1.70 -11.96 2.49
C ALA A 117 1.14 -13.38 2.34
N VAL A 118 0.29 -13.56 1.33
CA VAL A 118 -0.12 -14.86 0.79
C VAL A 118 0.52 -15.01 -0.59
N ARG A 119 1.42 -15.98 -0.75
CA ARG A 119 2.13 -16.26 -1.99
C ARG A 119 1.66 -17.59 -2.58
N GLU A 120 1.40 -17.62 -3.88
CA GLU A 120 1.18 -18.88 -4.60
C GLU A 120 2.46 -19.74 -4.60
N GLU A 121 2.29 -21.06 -4.79
CA GLU A 121 3.42 -21.98 -4.88
C GLU A 121 4.30 -21.64 -6.09
N GLY A 122 5.62 -21.60 -5.89
CA GLY A 122 6.59 -21.30 -6.95
C GLY A 122 6.79 -19.81 -7.26
N VAL A 123 6.22 -18.90 -6.47
CA VAL A 123 6.43 -17.44 -6.60
C VAL A 123 7.90 -17.05 -6.67
N SER A 124 8.22 -16.12 -7.57
CA SER A 124 9.52 -15.46 -7.67
C SER A 124 9.45 -14.04 -7.12
N LEU A 125 10.15 -13.75 -6.02
CA LEU A 125 10.20 -12.40 -5.46
C LEU A 125 10.74 -11.37 -6.48
N VAL A 126 11.64 -11.77 -7.37
CA VAL A 126 12.12 -10.88 -8.43
C VAL A 126 10.99 -10.47 -9.39
N GLN A 127 10.04 -11.37 -9.65
CA GLN A 127 8.88 -11.07 -10.50
C GLN A 127 7.82 -10.27 -9.76
N GLU A 128 7.56 -10.59 -8.48
CA GLU A 128 6.61 -9.85 -7.66
C GLU A 128 7.05 -8.40 -7.45
N PHE A 129 8.34 -8.13 -7.21
CA PHE A 129 8.84 -6.77 -6.98
C PHE A 129 9.27 -6.03 -8.26
N ARG A 130 8.73 -6.41 -9.43
CA ARG A 130 8.97 -5.66 -10.67
C ARG A 130 8.38 -4.26 -10.59
N VAL A 131 9.14 -3.31 -11.11
CA VAL A 131 8.76 -1.89 -11.16
C VAL A 131 8.20 -1.55 -12.53
N TYR A 132 7.04 -0.91 -12.55
CA TYR A 132 6.33 -0.50 -13.75
C TYR A 132 6.23 1.02 -13.79
N ASN A 133 6.74 1.62 -14.88
CA ASN A 133 6.65 3.06 -15.12
C ASN A 133 5.28 3.40 -15.74
N SER A 134 4.51 4.26 -15.07
CA SER A 134 3.18 4.70 -15.51
C SER A 134 3.16 5.30 -16.91
N ALA A 135 4.17 6.08 -17.30
CA ALA A 135 4.25 6.69 -18.63
C ALA A 135 4.41 5.66 -19.76
N ARG A 136 4.82 4.43 -19.44
CA ARG A 136 4.97 3.33 -20.42
C ARG A 136 3.73 2.45 -20.54
N ILE A 137 2.72 2.66 -19.69
CA ILE A 137 1.46 1.88 -19.69
C ILE A 137 0.31 2.87 -19.89
N PRO A 138 -0.23 3.01 -21.13
CA PRO A 138 -1.24 4.02 -21.45
C PRO A 138 -2.45 4.00 -20.53
N ALA A 139 -2.94 2.81 -20.16
CA ALA A 139 -4.08 2.68 -19.25
C ALA A 139 -3.77 3.14 -17.81
N LEU A 140 -2.54 2.91 -17.33
CA LEU A 140 -2.10 3.38 -16.02
C LEU A 140 -1.93 4.90 -16.03
N MET A 141 -1.27 5.45 -17.05
CA MET A 141 -1.12 6.89 -17.25
C MET A 141 -2.48 7.61 -17.32
N ALA A 142 -3.43 7.06 -18.07
CA ALA A 142 -4.76 7.66 -18.22
C ALA A 142 -5.51 7.78 -16.89
N VAL A 143 -5.26 6.87 -15.94
CA VAL A 143 -5.91 6.83 -14.63
C VAL A 143 -5.18 7.66 -13.57
N THR A 144 -3.87 7.84 -13.71
CA THR A 144 -3.04 8.55 -12.70
C THR A 144 -2.68 9.98 -13.11
N SER A 145 -3.02 10.41 -14.32
CA SER A 145 -2.75 11.78 -14.78
C SER A 145 -3.59 12.83 -14.04
N ILE A 146 -3.13 14.08 -14.04
CA ILE A 146 -3.87 15.22 -13.47
C ILE A 146 -5.22 15.49 -14.16
N GLN A 147 -5.39 14.99 -15.39
CA GLN A 147 -6.62 15.12 -16.17
C GLN A 147 -7.61 13.96 -15.88
N ALA A 148 -7.17 12.93 -15.16
CA ALA A 148 -8.00 11.79 -14.81
C ALA A 148 -9.05 12.17 -13.75
N PRO A 149 -10.17 11.41 -13.66
CA PRO A 149 -11.08 11.54 -12.53
C PRO A 149 -10.34 11.37 -11.19
N PRO A 150 -10.70 12.14 -10.15
CA PRO A 150 -9.98 12.08 -8.88
C PRO A 150 -10.09 10.69 -8.24
N PRO A 151 -9.03 10.23 -7.54
CA PRO A 151 -9.03 8.95 -6.84
C PRO A 151 -10.11 8.93 -5.75
N ARG A 152 -10.42 7.73 -5.26
CA ARG A 152 -11.23 7.59 -4.04
C ARG A 152 -10.29 7.58 -2.83
N PHE A 153 -10.52 8.47 -1.89
CA PHE A 153 -9.72 8.64 -0.68
C PHE A 153 -10.30 7.79 0.46
N HIS A 154 -9.42 7.14 1.24
CA HIS A 154 -9.77 6.30 2.39
C HIS A 154 -8.80 6.58 3.55
N GLY A 155 -9.31 7.05 4.69
CA GLY A 155 -8.49 7.36 5.88
C GLY A 155 -7.54 8.56 5.72
N VAL A 156 -7.58 9.23 4.57
CA VAL A 156 -6.87 10.47 4.29
C VAL A 156 -7.81 11.59 4.66
N GLU A 157 -7.46 12.39 5.67
CA GLU A 157 -8.16 13.66 5.86
C GLU A 157 -7.91 14.53 4.61
N PRO A 158 -8.89 15.32 4.16
CA PRO A 158 -8.62 16.32 3.14
C PRO A 158 -7.46 17.17 3.65
N LEU A 159 -6.36 17.23 2.89
CA LEU A 159 -5.44 18.34 3.04
C LEU A 159 -6.31 19.58 2.90
N ALA A 160 -6.52 20.30 4.00
CA ALA A 160 -6.95 21.68 3.92
C ALA A 160 -6.00 22.31 2.92
N GLN A 161 -6.52 22.66 1.74
CA GLN A 161 -5.75 23.29 0.69
C GLN A 161 -5.04 24.47 1.35
N ALA A 162 -3.72 24.37 1.49
CA ALA A 162 -2.91 25.52 1.82
C ALA A 162 -3.06 26.46 0.62
N ALA A 163 -3.93 27.44 0.80
CA ALA A 163 -4.05 28.62 -0.03
C ALA A 163 -2.77 29.47 0.07
#